data_AF-A0A7C1LUJ1-F1
#
_entry.id   AF-A0A7C1LUJ1-F1
#
_cell.length_a   1.000
_cell.length_b   1.000
_cell.length_c   1.000
_cell.angle_alpha   90.00
_cell.angle_beta   90.00
_cell.angle_gamma   90.00
#
_symmetry.space_group_name_H-M   'P 1'
#
loop_
_entity.id
_entity.type
_entity.pdbx_description
1 polymer ?
#
loop_
_entity_poly.entity_id
_entity_poly.type
_entity_poly.pdbx_seq_one_letter_code
_entity_poly.pdbx_strand_id
1 'polypeptide(L)'
;MFDKNYLEKVREEKEKWEKIYESLKERDVKFVTDSEIPIKQLYTPLDVKDKDYLSDISFPGVPPYTRGVYPSMYRGRLWTMRLFSGHGKSISF
;
A
#
# COMPACT_ATOMS: atom_id res chain seq x y z
N MET A 1 8.87 -2.25 -15.31
CA MET A 1 9.25 -1.52 -14.07
C MET A 1 10.63 -1.92 -13.57
N PHE A 2 10.96 -3.21 -13.52
CA PHE A 2 12.28 -3.70 -13.09
C PHE A 2 12.99 -4.43 -14.22
N ASP A 3 14.33 -4.35 -14.25
CA ASP A 3 15.14 -5.16 -15.16
C ASP A 3 15.16 -6.63 -14.72
N LYS A 4 15.24 -7.55 -15.69
CA LYS A 4 15.24 -9.01 -15.42
C LYS A 4 16.44 -9.42 -14.58
N ASN A 5 17.62 -8.89 -14.86
CA ASN A 5 18.83 -9.22 -14.10
C ASN A 5 18.72 -8.75 -12.63
N TYR A 6 18.08 -7.60 -12.42
CA TYR A 6 17.83 -7.09 -11.09
C TYR A 6 16.85 -7.97 -10.30
N LEU A 7 15.76 -8.41 -10.93
CA LEU A 7 14.79 -9.30 -10.28
C LEU A 7 15.40 -10.65 -9.90
N GLU A 8 16.28 -11.19 -10.75
CA GLU A 8 17.02 -12.41 -10.45
C GLU A 8 17.94 -12.24 -9.24
N LYS A 9 18.70 -11.14 -9.17
CA LYS A 9 19.51 -10.83 -8.01
C LYS A 9 18.67 -10.71 -6.72
N VAL A 10 17.51 -10.06 -6.80
CA VAL A 10 16.59 -9.94 -5.66
C VAL A 10 16.08 -11.31 -5.23
N ARG A 11 15.82 -12.23 -6.17
CA ARG A 11 15.41 -13.61 -5.88
C ARG A 11 16.48 -14.37 -5.11
N GLU A 12 17.71 -14.34 -5.59
CA GLU A 12 18.83 -15.03 -4.93
C GLU A 12 19.09 -14.51 -3.51
N GLU A 13 19.07 -13.18 -3.31
CA GLU A 13 19.25 -12.59 -1.98
C GLU A 13 18.07 -12.88 -1.06
N LYS A 14 16.85 -12.94 -1.59
CA LYS A 14 15.65 -13.32 -0.84
C LYS A 14 15.74 -14.77 -0.35
N GLU A 15 16.18 -15.70 -1.19
CA GLU A 15 16.35 -17.11 -0.79
C GLU A 15 17.40 -17.28 0.31
N LYS A 16 18.50 -16.51 0.27
CA LYS A 16 19.49 -16.50 1.36
C LYS A 16 18.88 -15.98 2.65
N TRP A 17 18.11 -14.91 2.58
CA TRP A 17 17.43 -14.33 3.73
C TRP A 17 16.37 -15.27 4.32
N GLU A 18 15.60 -15.96 3.49
CA GLU A 18 14.59 -16.93 3.92
C GLU A 18 15.20 -18.07 4.75
N LYS A 19 16.37 -18.58 4.35
CA LYS A 19 17.10 -19.60 5.13
C LYS A 19 17.50 -19.10 6.53
N ILE A 20 17.90 -17.83 6.63
CA ILE A 20 18.21 -17.22 7.91
C ILE A 20 16.94 -17.07 8.73
N TYR A 21 15.85 -16.63 8.10
CA TYR A 21 14.57 -16.39 8.74
C TYR A 21 13.95 -17.66 9.33
N GLU A 22 14.00 -18.78 8.60
CA GLU A 22 13.49 -20.08 9.06
C GLU A 22 14.16 -20.59 10.33
N SER A 23 15.40 -20.17 10.59
CA SER A 23 16.11 -20.51 11.82
C SER A 23 15.66 -19.70 13.05
N LEU A 24 14.88 -18.64 12.84
CA LEU A 24 14.40 -17.74 13.89
C LEU A 24 13.00 -18.14 14.35
N LYS A 25 12.75 -17.95 15.65
CA LYS A 25 11.44 -18.20 16.23
C LYS A 25 10.54 -16.99 16.06
N GLU A 26 9.41 -17.17 15.36
CA GLU A 26 8.32 -16.19 15.36
C GLU A 26 7.52 -16.23 16.68
N ARG A 27 6.85 -15.12 16.98
CA ARG A 27 5.85 -15.06 18.06
C ARG A 27 4.61 -15.88 17.68
N ASP A 28 3.95 -16.47 18.68
CA ASP A 28 2.72 -17.24 18.48
C ASP A 28 1.51 -16.31 18.35
N VAL A 29 1.41 -15.64 17.20
CA VAL A 29 0.22 -14.88 16.82
C VAL A 29 -0.07 -15.05 15.33
N LYS A 30 -1.31 -14.80 14.94
CA LYS A 30 -1.69 -14.72 13.53
C LYS A 30 -1.23 -13.38 12.94
N PHE A 31 -0.46 -13.44 11.86
CA PHE A 31 -0.08 -12.27 11.07
C PHE A 31 -1.09 -12.03 9.94
N VAL A 32 -2.23 -11.45 10.31
CA VAL A 32 -3.31 -11.10 9.38
C VAL A 32 -3.74 -9.66 9.59
N THR A 33 -4.27 -9.02 8.55
CA THR A 33 -4.97 -7.74 8.69
C THR A 33 -6.35 -7.94 9.32
N ASP A 34 -7.01 -6.84 9.72
CA ASP A 34 -8.39 -6.88 10.23
C ASP A 34 -9.41 -7.41 9.20
N SER A 35 -9.04 -7.40 7.92
CA SER A 35 -9.81 -7.99 6.81
C SER A 35 -9.38 -9.43 6.50
N GLU A 36 -8.67 -10.09 7.43
CA GLU A 36 -8.21 -11.47 7.33
C GLU A 36 -7.21 -11.76 6.19
N ILE A 37 -6.50 -10.73 5.71
CA ILE A 37 -5.51 -10.90 4.65
C ILE A 37 -4.18 -11.32 5.28
N PRO A 38 -3.58 -12.47 4.88
CA PRO A 38 -2.27 -12.89 5.37
C PRO A 38 -1.17 -11.90 5.03
N ILE A 39 -0.36 -11.55 6.03
CA ILE A 39 0.77 -10.63 5.87
C ILE A 39 2.04 -11.46 5.70
N LYS A 40 2.75 -11.27 4.58
CA LYS A 40 4.06 -11.89 4.35
C LYS A 40 5.10 -11.27 5.27
N GLN A 41 6.12 -12.04 5.60
CA GLN A 41 7.26 -11.61 6.42
C GLN A 41 8.07 -10.51 5.74
N LEU A 42 8.15 -10.56 4.40
CA LEU A 42 8.87 -9.60 3.60
C LEU A 42 8.17 -9.43 2.24
N TYR A 43 7.95 -8.16 1.85
CA TYR A 43 7.51 -7.79 0.51
C TYR A 43 8.69 -7.19 -0.26
N THR A 44 8.84 -7.59 -1.51
CA THR A 44 9.99 -7.29 -2.37
C THR A 44 9.52 -6.81 -3.74
N PRO A 45 10.42 -6.30 -4.59
CA PRO A 45 10.11 -6.02 -6.00
C PRO A 45 9.49 -7.22 -6.76
N LEU A 46 9.77 -8.46 -6.33
CA LEU A 46 9.15 -9.66 -6.92
C LEU A 46 7.64 -9.74 -6.71
N ASP A 47 7.12 -9.13 -5.63
CA ASP A 47 5.70 -9.14 -5.29
C ASP A 47 4.87 -8.13 -6.10
N VAL A 48 5.54 -7.20 -6.78
CA VAL A 48 4.91 -6.16 -7.61
C VAL A 48 5.40 -6.18 -9.06
N LYS A 49 6.21 -7.17 -9.45
CA LYS A 49 6.84 -7.25 -10.77
C LYS A 49 5.84 -7.29 -11.94
N ASP A 50 4.66 -7.87 -11.70
CA ASP A 50 3.61 -8.07 -12.71
C ASP A 50 2.67 -6.86 -12.82
N LYS A 51 2.83 -5.83 -11.98
CA LYS A 51 2.05 -4.59 -12.07
C LYS A 51 2.66 -3.66 -13.11
N ASP A 52 1.83 -3.10 -13.97
CA ASP A 52 2.24 -2.03 -14.87
C ASP A 52 2.04 -0.68 -14.17
N TYR A 53 3.16 0.04 -14.00
CA TYR A 53 3.15 1.33 -13.34
C TYR A 53 2.23 2.33 -14.05
N LEU A 54 2.21 2.33 -15.39
CA LEU A 54 1.44 3.33 -16.14
C LEU A 54 -0.06 3.02 -16.16
N SER A 55 -0.46 1.74 -16.19
CA SER A 55 -1.88 1.35 -16.17
C SER A 55 -2.47 1.27 -14.77
N ASP A 56 -1.74 0.73 -13.79
CA ASP A 56 -2.33 0.34 -12.50
C ASP A 56 -2.16 1.42 -11.43
N ILE A 57 -1.07 2.18 -11.51
CA ILE A 57 -0.70 3.20 -10.50
C ILE A 57 -0.88 4.62 -11.09
N SER A 58 -0.32 4.83 -12.28
CA SER A 58 -0.36 6.09 -13.04
C SER A 58 0.13 7.32 -12.24
N PHE A 59 -0.11 8.51 -12.77
CA PHE A 59 0.18 9.79 -12.13
C PHE A 59 -1.05 10.34 -11.40
N PRO A 60 -0.89 11.16 -10.33
CA PRO A 60 -2.01 11.83 -9.69
C PRO A 60 -2.81 12.66 -10.69
N GLY A 61 -4.14 12.59 -10.63
CA GLY A 61 -5.03 13.28 -11.57
C GLY A 61 -5.20 12.60 -12.93
N VAL A 62 -4.61 11.42 -13.13
CA VAL A 62 -4.77 10.61 -14.35
C VAL A 62 -5.42 9.27 -13.94
N PRO A 63 -6.33 8.69 -14.76
CA PRO A 63 -6.84 7.34 -14.52
C PRO A 63 -5.70 6.34 -14.31
N PRO A 64 -5.85 5.34 -13.41
CA PRO A 64 -7.04 4.99 -12.63
C PRO A 64 -7.16 5.75 -11.30
N TYR A 65 -6.44 6.86 -11.13
CA TYR A 65 -6.46 7.73 -9.95
C TYR A 65 -5.98 7.06 -8.66
N THR A 66 -5.20 5.97 -8.74
CA THR A 66 -4.61 5.27 -7.60
C THR A 66 -3.79 6.21 -6.71
N ARG A 67 -3.14 7.22 -7.29
CA ARG A 67 -2.36 8.25 -6.56
C ARG A 67 -3.14 9.52 -6.20
N GLY A 68 -4.46 9.53 -6.40
CA GLY A 68 -5.35 10.66 -6.13
C GLY A 68 -5.96 11.27 -7.40
N VAL A 69 -7.11 11.90 -7.22
CA VAL A 69 -7.95 12.43 -8.31
C VAL A 69 -7.46 13.79 -8.83
N TYR A 70 -6.62 14.50 -8.08
CA TYR A 70 -6.10 15.81 -8.47
C TYR A 70 -4.57 15.78 -8.64
N PRO A 71 -3.99 16.44 -9.66
CA PRO A 71 -2.54 16.45 -9.86
C PRO A 71 -1.74 17.04 -8.69
N SER A 72 -2.25 18.10 -8.05
CA SER A 72 -1.56 18.82 -6.97
C SER A 72 -1.86 18.27 -5.57
N MET A 73 -2.94 17.49 -5.41
CA MET A 73 -3.45 17.01 -4.12
C MET A 73 -3.34 18.06 -3.00
N TYR A 74 -2.84 17.65 -1.84
CA TYR A 74 -2.72 18.48 -0.64
C TYR A 74 -1.62 19.54 -0.69
N ARG A 75 -0.78 19.56 -1.75
CA ARG A 75 0.13 20.69 -1.99
C ARG A 75 -0.62 21.91 -2.52
N GLY A 76 -1.74 21.70 -3.21
CA GLY A 76 -2.60 22.78 -3.72
C GLY A 76 -3.70 23.17 -2.73
N ARG A 77 -4.43 22.18 -2.19
CA ARG A 77 -5.52 22.39 -1.23
C ARG A 77 -5.55 21.27 -0.21
N LEU A 78 -5.50 21.63 1.07
CA LEU A 78 -5.67 20.66 2.17
C LEU A 78 -7.05 19.97 2.10
N TRP A 79 -7.14 18.78 2.69
CA TRP A 79 -8.44 18.12 2.85
C TRP A 79 -9.36 19.00 3.69
N THR A 80 -10.66 18.92 3.43
CA THR A 80 -11.63 19.64 4.26
C THR A 80 -11.74 18.93 5.60
N MET A 81 -11.32 19.60 6.67
CA MET A 81 -11.59 19.13 8.03
C MET A 81 -13.09 19.28 8.31
N ARG A 82 -13.83 18.19 8.16
CA ARG A 82 -15.28 18.18 8.41
C ARG A 82 -15.53 17.61 9.81
N LEU A 83 -15.74 18.52 10.76
CA LEU A 83 -16.20 18.16 12.10
C LEU A 83 -17.70 17.83 12.02
N PHE A 84 -18.07 16.65 12.52
CA PHE A 84 -19.46 16.33 12.76
C PHE A 84 -19.85 16.96 14.10
N SER A 85 -20.88 17.81 14.10
CA SER A 85 -21.44 18.44 15.29
C SER A 85 -22.95 18.57 15.12
N GLY A 86 -23.68 18.29 16.21
CA GLY A 86 -25.14 18.41 16.24
C GLY A 86 -25.65 18.18 17.66
N HIS A 87 -26.55 19.04 18.12
CA HIS A 87 -27.25 18.91 19.39
C HIS A 87 -28.64 19.55 19.31
N GLY A 88 -29.68 18.84 19.79
CA GLY A 88 -31.01 19.41 20.09
C GLY A 88 -31.84 19.93 18.89
N LYS A 89 -33.08 20.37 19.17
CA LYS A 89 -34.12 20.65 18.17
C LYS A 89 -33.75 21.79 17.21
N SER A 90 -33.80 21.49 15.91
CA SER A 90 -33.95 22.49 14.85
C SER A 90 -35.34 23.11 14.97
N ILE A 91 -35.41 24.42 15.24
CA ILE A 91 -36.67 25.15 15.28
C ILE A 91 -36.98 25.60 13.86
N SER A 92 -38.14 25.18 13.35
CA SER A 92 -38.72 25.68 12.10
C SER A 92 -39.86 26.62 12.50
N PHE A 93 -39.84 27.84 11.98
CA PHE A 93 -40.93 28.82 12.12
C PHE A 93 -41.95 28.63 10.99
#